data_AF-A0A7J3NSX8-F1
#
_entry.id   AF-A0A7J3NSX8-F1
#
_cell.length_a   1.000
_cell.length_b   1.000
_cell.length_c   1.000
_cell.angle_alpha   90.00
_cell.angle_beta   90.00
_cell.angle_gamma   90.00
#
_symmetry.space_group_name_H-M   'P 1'
#
loop_
_entity.id
_entity.type
_entity.pdbx_description
1 polymer ?
#
loop_
_entity_poly.entity_id
_entity_poly.type
_entity_poly.pdbx_seq_one_letter_code
_entity_poly.pdbx_strand_id
1 'polypeptide(L)'
;MITTSRRPTRPIRTFCKDLSHTFPKTIRINRGKSSLSDLAEKAMELGAEKLLIIDRWKGGPGKMELFELEGGKLKPLPPLI
;
A
#
# COMPACT_ATOMS: atom_id res chain seq x y z
N MET A 1 -5.25 4.49 0.55
CA MET A 1 -4.46 3.86 1.63
C MET A 1 -3.09 3.46 1.11
N ILE A 2 -2.00 3.72 1.85
CA ILE A 2 -0.63 3.28 1.52
C ILE A 2 -0.14 2.30 2.58
N THR A 3 0.49 1.21 2.14
CA THR A 3 1.22 0.28 2.99
C THR A 3 2.47 -0.25 2.29
N THR A 4 3.25 -1.07 3.00
CA THR A 4 4.49 -1.67 2.49
C THR A 4 4.38 -3.19 2.38
N SER A 5 5.40 -3.83 1.81
CA SER A 5 5.65 -5.26 2.08
C SER A 5 5.90 -5.53 3.56
N ARG A 6 5.89 -6.81 3.95
CA ARG A 6 6.31 -7.24 5.30
C ARG A 6 7.79 -6.92 5.54
N ARG A 7 8.11 -6.49 6.77
CA ARG A 7 9.47 -6.12 7.23
C ARG A 7 10.15 -5.08 6.31
N PRO A 8 9.59 -3.86 6.18
CA PRO A 8 10.16 -2.81 5.33
C PRO A 8 11.48 -2.28 5.90
N THR A 9 12.41 -1.93 5.01
CA THR A 9 13.68 -1.28 5.33
C THR A 9 13.48 0.22 5.62
N ARG A 10 14.50 0.87 6.21
CA ARG A 10 14.46 2.31 6.52
C ARG A 10 14.17 3.18 5.28
N PRO A 11 14.82 3.00 4.12
CA PRO A 11 14.52 3.80 2.92
C PRO A 11 13.06 3.70 2.47
N ILE A 12 12.47 2.51 2.53
CA ILE A 12 11.07 2.30 2.15
C ILE A 12 10.12 3.01 3.11
N ARG A 13 10.44 3.02 4.41
CA ARG A 13 9.64 3.75 5.41
C ARG A 13 9.66 5.25 5.14
N THR A 14 10.83 5.81 4.81
CA THR A 14 10.98 7.22 4.43
C THR A 14 10.19 7.51 3.16
N PHE A 15 10.39 6.71 2.11
CA PHE A 15 9.67 6.87 0.84
C PHE A 15 8.13 6.84 1.02
N CYS A 16 7.61 5.90 1.80
CA CYS A 16 6.17 5.84 2.09
C CYS A 16 5.68 7.06 2.90
N LYS A 17 6.53 7.62 3.76
CA LYS A 17 6.21 8.84 4.51
C LYS A 17 6.08 10.01 3.53
N ASP A 18 7.05 10.17 2.63
CA ASP A 18 7.06 11.25 1.65
C ASP A 18 5.84 11.15 0.71
N LEU A 19 5.52 9.95 0.23
CA LEU A 19 4.31 9.71 -0.56
C LEU A 19 3.03 10.04 0.19
N SER A 20 2.95 9.72 1.48
CA SER A 20 1.77 10.05 2.31
C SER A 20 1.56 11.55 2.49
N HIS A 21 2.63 12.36 2.36
CA HIS A 21 2.53 13.82 2.35
C HIS A 21 2.30 14.41 0.94
N THR A 22 2.60 13.65 -0.11
CA THR A 22 2.43 14.08 -1.50
C THR A 22 1.00 13.89 -2.00
N PHE A 23 0.37 12.77 -1.65
CA PHE A 23 -0.99 12.48 -2.08
C PHE A 23 -2.03 13.00 -1.08
N PRO A 24 -3.04 13.77 -1.53
CA PRO A 24 -4.10 14.25 -0.65
C PRO A 24 -4.91 13.08 -0.08
N LYS A 25 -5.46 13.25 1.13
CA LYS A 25 -6.35 12.29 1.80
C LYS A 25 -5.76 10.88 1.95
N THR A 26 -4.45 10.79 2.16
CA THR A 26 -3.77 9.51 2.27
C THR A 26 -3.72 8.99 3.69
N ILE A 27 -4.21 7.77 3.89
CA ILE A 27 -4.04 7.02 5.15
C ILE A 27 -2.90 6.02 4.96
N ARG A 28 -1.83 6.17 5.76
CA ARG A 28 -0.69 5.25 5.80
C ARG A 28 -0.86 4.26 6.95
N ILE A 29 -0.69 2.97 6.67
CA ILE A 29 -0.85 1.91 7.68
C ILE A 29 0.34 0.96 7.67
N ASN A 30 0.75 0.54 8.87
CA ASN A 30 1.76 -0.50 9.03
C ASN A 30 1.25 -1.85 8.52
N ARG A 31 2.05 -2.52 7.68
CA ARG A 31 1.68 -3.82 7.10
C ARG A 31 1.50 -4.94 8.14
N GLY A 32 2.36 -5.01 9.15
CA GLY A 32 2.32 -6.05 10.17
C GLY A 32 2.33 -7.48 9.61
N LYS A 33 1.48 -8.35 10.16
CA LYS A 33 1.22 -9.70 9.65
C LYS A 33 0.07 -9.76 8.64
N SER A 34 -0.62 -8.64 8.41
CA SER A 34 -1.83 -8.56 7.59
C SER A 34 -1.63 -9.16 6.20
N SER A 35 -2.54 -10.05 5.83
CA SER A 35 -2.66 -10.64 4.51
C SER A 35 -3.13 -9.58 3.50
N LEU A 36 -3.27 -9.95 2.22
CA LEU A 36 -3.81 -9.03 1.23
C LEU A 36 -5.32 -8.78 1.46
N SER A 37 -6.06 -9.82 1.89
CA SER A 37 -7.49 -9.71 2.22
C SER A 37 -7.71 -8.85 3.46
N ASP A 38 -6.89 -9.01 4.50
CA ASP A 38 -7.00 -8.18 5.72
C ASP A 38 -6.77 -6.69 5.39
N LEU A 39 -5.89 -6.41 4.44
CA LEU A 39 -5.68 -5.04 3.97
C LEU A 39 -6.85 -4.51 3.15
N ALA A 40 -7.49 -5.36 2.34
CA ALA A 40 -8.67 -4.98 1.59
C ALA A 40 -9.83 -4.63 2.52
N GLU A 41 -10.08 -5.48 3.52
CA GLU A 41 -11.08 -5.26 4.57
C GLU A 41 -10.80 -3.96 5.32
N LYS A 42 -9.57 -3.79 5.82
CA LYS A 42 -9.17 -2.57 6.52
C LYS A 42 -9.26 -1.31 5.66
N ALA A 43 -8.96 -1.42 4.35
CA ALA A 43 -9.12 -0.30 3.44
C ALA A 43 -10.59 0.09 3.30
N MET A 44 -11.51 -0.87 3.23
CA MET A 44 -12.95 -0.61 3.22
C MET A 44 -13.44 0.02 4.52
N GLU A 45 -13.02 -0.51 5.68
CA GLU A 45 -13.37 0.04 7.00
C GLU A 45 -12.96 1.51 7.13
N LEU A 46 -11.84 1.88 6.52
CA LEU A 46 -11.30 3.24 6.53
C LEU A 46 -11.82 4.12 5.39
N GLY A 47 -12.74 3.61 4.57
CA GLY A 47 -13.31 4.32 3.43
C GLY A 47 -12.28 4.67 2.35
N ALA A 48 -11.20 3.89 2.22
CA ALA A 48 -10.21 4.10 1.18
C ALA A 48 -10.71 3.54 -0.16
N GLU A 49 -10.57 4.32 -1.23
CA GLU A 49 -10.93 3.90 -2.59
C GLU A 49 -9.82 3.08 -3.26
N LYS A 50 -8.57 3.35 -2.89
CA LYS A 50 -7.38 2.77 -3.51
C LYS A 50 -6.39 2.28 -2.47
N LEU A 51 -5.69 1.19 -2.78
CA LEU A 51 -4.62 0.62 -1.97
C LEU A 51 -3.31 0.60 -2.76
N LEU A 52 -2.30 1.29 -2.25
CA LEU A 52 -0.93 1.24 -2.77
C LEU A 52 -0.06 0.37 -1.85
N ILE A 53 0.56 -0.66 -2.41
CA ILE A 53 1.52 -1.53 -1.72
C ILE A 53 2.90 -1.29 -2.32
N ILE A 54 3.87 -0.95 -1.47
CA ILE A 54 5.26 -0.73 -1.88
C ILE A 54 6.13 -1.87 -1.39
N ASP A 55 6.67 -2.64 -2.32
CA ASP A 55 7.51 -3.78 -2.03
C ASP A 55 8.99 -3.43 -1.97
N ARG A 56 9.72 -4.21 -1.17
CA ARG A 56 11.16 -4.12 -1.04
C ARG A 56 11.88 -4.97 -2.09
N TRP A 57 12.91 -4.41 -2.70
CA TRP A 57 13.90 -5.15 -3.49
C TRP A 57 15.31 -4.68 -3.16
N LYS A 58 16.20 -5.63 -2.82
CA LYS A 58 17.62 -5.39 -2.47
C LYS A 58 17.87 -4.19 -1.53
N GLY A 59 16.90 -3.84 -0.67
CA GLY A 59 17.00 -2.76 0.31
C GLY A 59 16.21 -1.48 -0.01
N GLY A 60 15.76 -1.29 -1.26
CA GLY A 60 14.98 -0.13 -1.71
C GLY A 60 13.57 -0.50 -2.22
N PRO A 61 12.78 0.48 -2.69
CA PRO A 61 11.51 0.22 -3.37
C PRO A 61 11.76 -0.54 -4.67
N GLY A 62 11.15 -1.71 -4.82
CA GLY A 62 11.32 -2.57 -6.00
C GLY A 62 10.09 -2.68 -6.87
N LYS A 63 8.91 -2.60 -6.26
CA LYS A 63 7.62 -2.72 -6.94
C LYS A 63 6.62 -1.82 -6.23
N MET A 64 5.72 -1.23 -7.02
CA MET A 64 4.57 -0.49 -6.52
C MET A 64 3.32 -1.09 -7.15
N GLU A 65 2.47 -1.67 -6.32
CA GLU A 65 1.23 -2.28 -6.75
C GLU A 65 0.08 -1.39 -6.33
N LEU A 66 -0.67 -0.88 -7.31
CA LEU A 66 -1.86 -0.10 -7.07
C LEU A 66 -3.10 -0.97 -7.28
N PHE A 67 -4.03 -0.89 -6.34
CA PHE A 67 -5.30 -1.59 -6.40
C PHE A 67 -6.44 -0.61 -6.21
N GLU A 68 -7.53 -0.85 -6.93
CA GLU A 68 -8.82 -0.23 -6.71
C GLU A 68 -9.69 -1.17 -5.86
N LEU A 69 -10.44 -0.60 -4.92
CA LEU A 69 -11.38 -1.34 -4.09
C LEU A 69 -12.76 -1.32 -4.76
N GLU A 70 -13.14 -2.44 -5.38
CA GLU A 70 -14.47 -2.65 -5.97
C GLU A 70 -15.18 -3.79 -5.22
N GLY A 71 -16.25 -3.48 -4.48
CA GLY A 71 -17.11 -4.50 -3.85
C GLY A 71 -16.38 -5.48 -2.91
N GLY A 72 -15.36 -4.99 -2.18
CA GLY A 72 -14.53 -5.81 -1.28
C GLY A 72 -13.47 -6.67 -1.94
N LYS A 73 -13.25 -6.49 -3.24
CA LYS A 73 -12.15 -7.11 -3.97
C LYS A 73 -11.10 -6.06 -4.33
N LEU A 74 -9.84 -6.50 -4.37
CA LEU A 74 -8.73 -5.70 -4.86
C LEU A 74 -8.57 -5.96 -6.35
N LYS A 75 -8.83 -4.93 -7.15
CA LYS A 75 -8.61 -4.95 -8.59
C LYS A 75 -7.28 -4.28 -8.90
N PRO A 76 -6.29 -5.01 -9.45
CA PRO A 76 -5.01 -4.41 -9.79
C PRO A 76 -5.18 -3.33 -10.87
N LEU A 77 -4.63 -2.16 -10.64
CA LEU A 77 -4.57 -1.07 -11.61
C LEU A 77 -3.23 -1.12 -12.36
N PRO A 78 -3.24 -0.89 -13.69
CA PRO A 78 -2.01 -0.82 -14.46
C PRO A 78 -1.16 0.40 -14.09
N PRO A 79 0.16 0.37 -14.33
CA PRO A 79 0.90 -0.74 -14.96
C PRO A 79 1.30 -1.82 -13.94
N LEU A 80 1.13 -3.09 -14.34
CA LEU A 80 1.61 -4.24 -13.59
C LEU A 80 2.98 -4.62 -14.15
N ILE A 81 4.02 -3.97 -13.62
CA ILE A 81 5.43 -4.20 -14.00
C ILE A 81 6.07 -5.15 -13.00
#